data_AF-G0U746-F1
#
_entry.id   AF-G0U746-F1
#
_cell.length_a   1.000
_cell.length_b   1.000
_cell.length_c   1.000
_cell.angle_alpha   90.00
_cell.angle_beta   90.00
_cell.angle_gamma   90.00
#
_symmetry.space_group_name_H-M   'P 1'
#
loop_
_entity.id
_entity.type
_entity.pdbx_description
1 polymer ?
#
loop_
_entity_poly.entity_id
_entity_poly.type
_entity_poly.pdbx_seq_one_letter_code
_entity_poly.pdbx_strand_id
1 'polypeptide(L)'
;MKKRLEIIAADFVSLYREAQKQELLTSRGLQLDAFQKLFDSLQIEYLHYAGSSAAEPFHREVVEDLLQLASAYMTLQPDVAPKSRAFGLYLTFMLYATQPEIQTTPVKIKISVATLKNYLRDMEWKETCTDLEAAPHLGRRVTAGEKSVLLALHQSRAWQLMPFVNESCHVRSLLEVHEKEGIPLLLPSVSRGNWLNRRAGEVHNGASNASADSCPTSTLSRELAAYESMKQRLGLQQALAEY
;
A
#
# COMPACT_ATOMS: atom_id res chain seq x y z
N MET A 1 0.24 -8.81 -15.33
CA MET A 1 -0.11 -8.10 -14.09
C MET A 1 0.75 -8.59 -12.92
N LYS A 2 0.78 -9.90 -12.61
CA LYS A 2 1.49 -10.46 -11.45
C LYS A 2 2.96 -10.00 -11.30
N LYS A 3 3.78 -10.13 -12.35
CA LYS A 3 5.20 -9.71 -12.31
C LYS A 3 5.36 -8.21 -11.98
N ARG A 4 4.43 -7.35 -12.45
CA ARG A 4 4.48 -5.91 -12.21
C ARG A 4 4.22 -5.60 -10.74
N LEU A 5 3.18 -6.22 -10.19
CA LEU A 5 2.84 -6.11 -8.77
C LEU A 5 3.98 -6.60 -7.87
N GLU A 6 4.69 -7.67 -8.26
CA GLU A 6 5.85 -8.16 -7.50
C GLU A 6 7.00 -7.15 -7.45
N ILE A 7 7.31 -6.49 -8.57
CA ILE A 7 8.40 -5.50 -8.60
C ILE A 7 8.01 -4.25 -7.80
N ILE A 8 6.78 -3.76 -7.95
CA ILE A 8 6.29 -2.62 -7.14
C ILE A 8 6.28 -2.99 -5.65
N ALA A 9 5.81 -4.20 -5.30
CA ALA A 9 5.81 -4.67 -3.93
C ALA A 9 7.23 -4.71 -3.35
N ALA A 10 8.24 -5.08 -4.13
CA ALA A 10 9.63 -5.07 -3.69
C ALA A 10 10.12 -3.66 -3.36
N ASP A 11 9.72 -2.64 -4.15
CA ASP A 11 10.02 -1.24 -3.85
C ASP A 11 9.34 -0.77 -2.54
N PHE A 12 8.09 -1.17 -2.33
CA PHE A 12 7.38 -0.87 -1.08
C PHE A 12 7.98 -1.59 0.12
N VAL A 13 8.49 -2.82 -0.05
CA VAL A 13 9.21 -3.54 0.99
C VAL A 13 10.49 -2.82 1.38
N SER A 14 11.24 -2.30 0.42
CA SER A 14 12.43 -1.49 0.68
C SER A 14 12.11 -0.22 1.44
N LEU A 15 11.07 0.51 1.02
CA LEU A 15 10.58 1.67 1.75
C LEU A 15 10.15 1.31 3.18
N TYR A 16 9.46 0.19 3.35
CA TYR A 16 9.02 -0.31 4.65
C TYR A 16 10.22 -0.70 5.53
N ARG A 17 11.25 -1.35 4.97
CA ARG A 17 12.52 -1.68 5.65
C ARG A 17 13.17 -0.43 6.20
N GLU A 18 13.28 0.60 5.36
CA GLU A 18 13.96 1.84 5.73
C GLU A 18 13.14 2.62 6.77
N ALA A 19 11.80 2.61 6.66
CA ALA A 19 10.92 3.15 7.70
C ALA A 19 11.08 2.43 9.04
N GLN A 20 11.32 1.11 9.03
CA GLN A 20 11.62 0.35 10.26
C GLN A 20 12.99 0.72 10.83
N LYS A 21 14.02 0.81 9.99
CA LYS A 21 15.40 1.15 10.37
C LYS A 21 15.50 2.54 10.98
N GLN A 22 14.74 3.50 10.47
CA GLN A 22 14.65 4.86 11.00
C GLN A 22 13.65 4.99 12.16
N GLU A 23 13.13 3.87 12.68
CA GLU A 23 12.17 3.81 13.79
C GLU A 23 10.87 4.62 13.56
N LEU A 24 10.53 4.88 12.29
CA LEU A 24 9.36 5.64 11.91
C LEU A 24 8.07 4.85 12.14
N LEU A 25 8.10 3.51 12.12
CA LEU A 25 6.88 2.69 12.30
C LEU A 25 6.45 2.56 13.78
N THR A 26 6.31 3.70 14.44
CA THR A 26 5.82 3.89 15.82
C THR A 26 4.80 5.03 15.85
N SER A 27 3.98 5.11 16.90
CA SER A 27 2.94 6.15 17.02
C SER A 27 3.50 7.58 17.09
N ARG A 28 4.73 7.73 17.62
CA ARG A 28 5.44 9.01 17.69
C ARG A 28 6.24 9.27 16.41
N GLY A 29 6.90 8.24 15.86
CA GLY A 29 7.77 8.36 14.69
C GLY A 29 7.03 8.56 13.36
N LEU A 30 5.85 7.96 13.18
CA LEU A 30 5.14 8.02 11.91
C LEU A 30 4.33 9.32 11.79
N GLN A 31 5.01 10.39 11.41
CA GLN A 31 4.44 11.70 11.06
C GLN A 31 4.56 11.94 9.56
N LEU A 32 3.71 12.82 9.03
CA LEU A 32 3.68 13.11 7.59
C LEU A 32 5.03 13.63 7.08
N ASP A 33 5.63 14.62 7.75
CA ASP A 33 6.90 15.22 7.34
C ASP A 33 8.06 14.21 7.37
N ALA A 34 8.07 13.32 8.38
CA ALA A 34 9.09 12.28 8.51
C ALA A 34 8.94 11.23 7.40
N PHE A 35 7.70 10.82 7.13
CA PHE A 35 7.41 9.88 6.04
C PHE A 35 7.70 10.49 4.67
N GLN A 36 7.39 11.78 4.46
CA GLN A 36 7.70 12.49 3.23
C GLN A 36 9.21 12.53 2.97
N LYS A 37 10.04 12.88 3.97
CA LYS A 37 11.49 12.85 3.81
C LYS A 37 12.02 11.49 3.36
N LEU A 38 11.47 10.42 3.95
CA LEU A 38 11.83 9.06 3.54
C LEU A 38 11.38 8.77 2.10
N PHE A 39 10.13 9.09 1.77
CA PHE A 39 9.55 8.91 0.44
C PHE A 39 10.35 9.64 -0.65
N ASP A 40 10.76 10.88 -0.38
CA ASP A 40 11.57 11.71 -1.27
C ASP A 40 13.00 11.16 -1.40
N SER A 41 13.61 10.71 -0.29
CA SER A 41 14.97 10.16 -0.30
C SER A 41 15.10 8.89 -1.14
N LEU A 42 14.05 8.08 -1.18
CA LEU A 42 13.97 6.87 -2.00
C LEU A 42 13.32 7.11 -3.37
N GLN A 43 13.01 8.36 -3.71
CA GLN A 43 12.47 8.75 -5.01
C GLN A 43 11.22 7.95 -5.40
N ILE A 44 10.34 7.65 -4.43
CA ILE A 44 9.19 6.77 -4.64
C ILE A 44 8.16 7.38 -5.61
N GLU A 45 8.09 8.72 -5.71
CA GLU A 45 7.23 9.39 -6.70
C GLU A 45 7.57 8.98 -8.14
N TYR A 46 8.82 8.63 -8.41
CA TYR A 46 9.26 8.31 -9.76
C TYR A 46 8.66 7.00 -10.27
N LEU A 47 8.19 6.14 -9.37
CA LEU A 47 7.52 4.90 -9.75
C LEU A 47 6.27 5.15 -10.61
N HIS A 48 5.65 6.34 -10.52
CA HIS A 48 4.55 6.72 -11.41
C HIS A 48 4.99 6.82 -12.87
N TYR A 49 6.24 7.22 -13.14
CA TYR A 49 6.72 7.59 -14.46
C TYR A 49 7.27 6.41 -15.27
N ALA A 50 6.53 5.30 -15.24
CA ALA A 50 6.82 4.04 -15.96
C ALA A 50 6.58 4.09 -17.47
N GLY A 51 6.48 5.30 -18.02
CA GLY A 51 6.18 5.54 -19.41
C GLY A 51 7.29 5.14 -20.38
N SER A 52 6.92 5.03 -21.64
CA SER A 52 7.83 4.64 -22.72
C SER A 52 8.58 5.83 -23.36
N SER A 53 8.10 7.06 -23.14
CA SER A 53 8.67 8.28 -23.73
C SER A 53 8.29 9.54 -22.95
N ALA A 54 8.88 10.68 -23.31
CA ALA A 54 8.48 11.98 -22.73
C ALA A 54 7.05 12.40 -23.10
N ALA A 55 6.49 11.89 -24.21
CA ALA A 55 5.12 12.16 -24.64
C ALA A 55 4.09 11.26 -23.92
N GLU A 56 4.53 10.10 -23.43
CA GLU A 56 3.74 9.20 -22.61
C GLU A 56 4.57 8.85 -21.36
N PRO A 57 4.70 9.79 -20.42
CA PRO A 57 5.66 9.68 -19.32
C PRO A 57 5.20 8.72 -18.21
N PHE A 58 3.92 8.33 -18.21
CA PHE A 58 3.36 7.35 -17.30
C PHE A 58 2.29 6.51 -17.99
N HIS A 59 2.00 5.34 -17.43
CA HIS A 59 0.86 4.53 -17.81
C HIS A 59 -0.16 4.51 -16.66
N ARG A 60 -1.42 4.84 -16.95
CA ARG A 60 -2.50 4.92 -15.95
C ARG A 60 -2.65 3.63 -15.14
N GLU A 61 -2.48 2.47 -15.77
CA GLU A 61 -2.54 1.16 -15.10
C GLU A 61 -1.44 0.97 -14.05
N VAL A 62 -0.26 1.56 -14.26
CA VAL A 62 0.84 1.49 -13.29
C VAL A 62 0.53 2.36 -12.08
N VAL A 63 0.00 3.56 -12.31
CA VAL A 63 -0.48 4.46 -11.24
C VAL A 63 -1.60 3.77 -10.44
N GLU A 64 -2.51 3.09 -11.12
CA GLU A 64 -3.56 2.31 -10.46
C GLU A 64 -3.00 1.18 -9.61
N ASP A 65 -2.09 0.37 -10.15
CA ASP A 65 -1.44 -0.71 -9.41
C ASP A 65 -0.66 -0.19 -8.19
N LEU A 66 0.06 0.93 -8.32
CA LEU A 66 0.75 1.59 -7.21
C LEU A 66 -0.21 1.95 -6.08
N LEU A 67 -1.32 2.61 -6.42
CA LEU A 67 -2.33 3.05 -5.45
C LEU A 67 -3.07 1.87 -4.82
N GLN A 68 -3.45 0.85 -5.60
CA GLN A 68 -4.15 -0.32 -5.06
C GLN A 68 -3.24 -1.22 -4.23
N LEU A 69 -1.96 -1.32 -4.60
CA LEU A 69 -0.99 -2.07 -3.81
C LEU A 69 -0.64 -1.33 -2.52
N ALA A 70 -0.55 0.00 -2.52
CA ALA A 70 -0.36 0.79 -1.31
C ALA A 70 -1.59 0.70 -0.38
N SER A 71 -2.80 0.78 -0.95
CA SER A 71 -4.04 0.67 -0.17
C SER A 71 -4.25 -0.73 0.40
N ALA A 72 -3.68 -1.77 -0.21
CA ALA A 72 -3.74 -3.14 0.28
C ALA A 72 -3.12 -3.30 1.68
N TYR A 73 -2.08 -2.54 2.04
CA TYR A 73 -1.54 -2.49 3.41
C TYR A 73 -2.61 -2.05 4.43
N MET A 74 -3.48 -1.11 4.05
CA MET A 74 -4.53 -0.58 4.92
C MET A 74 -5.57 -1.65 5.32
N THR A 75 -5.62 -2.75 4.58
CA THR A 75 -6.61 -3.82 4.74
C THR A 75 -6.15 -4.89 5.72
N LEU A 76 -4.85 -4.91 6.06
CA LEU A 76 -4.31 -5.79 7.07
C LEU A 76 -4.71 -5.28 8.46
N GLN A 77 -5.29 -6.17 9.26
CA GLN A 77 -5.74 -5.81 10.60
C GLN A 77 -4.54 -5.56 11.53
N PRO A 78 -4.57 -4.53 12.41
CA PRO A 78 -3.47 -4.23 13.33
C PRO A 78 -3.11 -5.38 14.28
N ASP A 79 -4.06 -6.27 14.59
CA ASP A 79 -3.81 -7.42 15.47
C ASP A 79 -2.91 -8.49 14.81
N VAL A 80 -2.82 -8.51 13.48
CA VAL A 80 -1.99 -9.47 12.73
C VAL A 80 -0.82 -8.80 12.02
N ALA A 81 -0.96 -7.53 11.63
CA ALA A 81 0.05 -6.75 10.94
C ALA A 81 0.18 -5.37 11.60
N PRO A 82 0.82 -5.29 12.78
CA PRO A 82 0.72 -4.14 13.69
C PRO A 82 1.32 -2.84 13.21
N LYS A 83 1.97 -2.80 12.05
CA LYS A 83 2.60 -1.60 11.48
C LYS A 83 2.14 -1.31 10.06
N SER A 84 1.52 -2.31 9.41
CA SER A 84 1.20 -2.28 8.00
C SER A 84 0.15 -1.21 7.68
N ARG A 85 -0.90 -1.14 8.48
CA ARG A 85 -2.07 -0.30 8.18
C ARG A 85 -1.74 1.19 8.10
N ALA A 86 -1.06 1.72 9.12
CA ALA A 86 -0.68 3.14 9.16
C ALA A 86 0.36 3.45 8.07
N PHE A 87 1.39 2.60 7.90
CA PHE A 87 2.33 2.73 6.79
C PHE A 87 1.62 2.82 5.43
N GLY A 88 0.66 1.91 5.20
CA GLY A 88 -0.17 1.88 4.01
C GLY A 88 -0.94 3.17 3.76
N LEU A 89 -1.49 3.78 4.82
CA LEU A 89 -2.21 5.05 4.71
C LEU A 89 -1.28 6.18 4.26
N TYR A 90 -0.11 6.33 4.89
CA TYR A 90 0.85 7.36 4.52
C TYR A 90 1.41 7.15 3.11
N LEU A 91 1.75 5.91 2.76
CA LEU A 91 2.19 5.57 1.40
C LEU A 91 1.11 5.88 0.35
N THR A 92 -0.13 5.47 0.62
CA THR A 92 -1.28 5.75 -0.26
C THR A 92 -1.48 7.25 -0.42
N PHE A 93 -1.36 8.02 0.66
CA PHE A 93 -1.46 9.47 0.59
C PHE A 93 -0.38 10.10 -0.26
N MET A 94 0.89 9.76 -0.03
CA MET A 94 2.02 10.31 -0.79
C MET A 94 1.90 9.97 -2.27
N LEU A 95 1.58 8.71 -2.61
CA LEU A 95 1.37 8.30 -3.99
C LEU A 95 0.18 9.03 -4.63
N TYR A 96 -0.95 9.14 -3.92
CA TYR A 96 -2.12 9.86 -4.45
C TYR A 96 -1.81 11.34 -4.69
N ALA A 97 -1.07 11.99 -3.79
CA ALA A 97 -0.73 13.40 -3.88
C ALA A 97 0.32 13.71 -4.96
N THR A 98 1.17 12.74 -5.29
CA THR A 98 2.26 12.89 -6.28
C THR A 98 1.95 12.24 -7.63
N GLN A 99 0.76 11.67 -7.80
CA GLN A 99 0.37 11.05 -9.06
C GLN A 99 0.32 12.08 -10.20
N PRO A 100 0.65 11.67 -11.44
CA PRO A 100 0.50 12.52 -12.60
C PRO A 100 -0.97 12.86 -12.86
N GLU A 101 -1.23 14.01 -13.48
CA GLU A 101 -2.58 14.48 -13.84
C GLU A 101 -3.56 14.59 -12.65
N ILE A 102 -3.07 14.76 -11.42
CA ILE A 102 -3.92 14.87 -10.22
C ILE A 102 -4.98 15.98 -10.33
N GLN A 103 -4.68 17.06 -11.06
CA GLN A 103 -5.56 18.22 -11.23
C GLN A 103 -6.70 17.99 -12.23
N THR A 104 -6.53 17.07 -13.19
CA THR A 104 -7.49 16.85 -14.29
C THR A 104 -8.22 15.53 -14.15
N THR A 105 -7.48 14.43 -14.05
CA THR A 105 -7.98 13.07 -14.27
C THR A 105 -7.41 12.06 -13.27
N PRO A 106 -7.44 12.36 -11.95
CA PRO A 106 -6.78 11.55 -10.94
C PRO A 106 -7.30 10.11 -10.91
N VAL A 107 -6.39 9.15 -10.77
CA VAL A 107 -6.72 7.78 -10.43
C VAL A 107 -7.20 7.73 -8.99
N LYS A 108 -8.37 7.12 -8.79
CA LYS A 108 -9.00 7.01 -7.47
C LYS A 108 -8.53 5.74 -6.76
N ILE A 109 -8.44 5.82 -5.44
CA ILE A 109 -8.06 4.70 -4.59
C ILE A 109 -9.31 3.84 -4.39
N LYS A 110 -9.29 2.60 -4.87
CA LYS A 110 -10.39 1.67 -4.67
C LYS A 110 -10.24 1.10 -3.27
N ILE A 111 -11.25 1.30 -2.44
CA ILE A 111 -11.21 0.89 -1.04
C ILE A 111 -12.52 0.24 -0.64
N SER A 112 -12.42 -0.86 0.10
CA SER A 112 -13.61 -1.51 0.63
C SER A 112 -14.26 -0.66 1.72
N VAL A 113 -15.60 -0.67 1.77
CA VAL A 113 -16.35 -0.01 2.84
C VAL A 113 -15.98 -0.59 4.21
N ALA A 114 -15.64 -1.87 4.28
CA ALA A 114 -15.21 -2.53 5.51
C ALA A 114 -13.89 -1.93 6.04
N THR A 115 -12.92 -1.66 5.17
CA THR A 115 -11.64 -1.05 5.54
C THR A 115 -11.86 0.31 6.21
N LEU A 116 -12.66 1.19 5.60
CA LEU A 116 -12.96 2.51 6.19
C LEU A 116 -13.78 2.42 7.47
N LYS A 117 -14.75 1.49 7.55
CA LYS A 117 -15.52 1.25 8.77
C LYS A 117 -14.61 0.83 9.94
N ASN A 118 -13.59 0.02 9.69
CA ASN A 118 -12.62 -0.36 10.70
C ASN A 118 -11.82 0.86 11.20
N TYR A 119 -11.38 1.73 10.30
CA TYR A 119 -10.74 2.99 10.70
C TYR A 119 -11.65 3.88 11.55
N LEU A 120 -12.92 4.03 11.17
CA LEU A 120 -13.88 4.84 11.94
C LEU A 120 -14.13 4.26 13.32
N ARG A 121 -14.31 2.94 13.43
CA ARG A 121 -14.46 2.25 14.72
C ARG A 121 -13.25 2.49 15.64
N ASP A 122 -12.05 2.45 15.07
CA ASP A 122 -10.82 2.68 15.82
C ASP A 122 -10.61 4.16 16.19
N MET A 123 -11.26 5.10 15.49
CA MET A 123 -11.33 6.51 15.91
C MET A 123 -12.33 6.75 17.03
N GLU A 124 -13.43 5.99 17.07
CA GLU A 124 -14.50 6.07 18.07
C GLU A 124 -14.10 5.43 19.41
N TRP A 125 -13.02 4.64 19.41
CA TRP A 125 -12.46 4.04 20.62
C TRP A 125 -11.95 5.13 21.58
N LYS A 126 -12.82 5.56 22.51
CA LYS A 126 -12.49 6.46 23.61
C LYS A 126 -11.75 5.66 24.69
N GLU A 127 -10.50 5.97 24.94
CA GLU A 127 -9.80 5.40 26.09
C GLU A 127 -10.34 5.99 27.40
N THR A 128 -10.85 5.12 28.24
CA THR A 128 -10.62 5.21 29.68
C THR A 128 -9.24 4.62 30.00
N CYS A 129 -8.36 5.43 30.60
CA CYS A 129 -7.16 5.06 31.36
C CYS A 129 -5.83 4.74 30.62
N THR A 130 -4.90 5.69 30.73
CA THR A 130 -3.47 5.57 31.14
C THR A 130 -2.47 4.66 30.41
N ASP A 131 -2.82 3.91 29.37
CA ASP A 131 -1.86 3.11 28.57
C ASP A 131 -1.45 3.79 27.26
N LEU A 132 -1.02 5.06 27.34
CA LEU A 132 -0.54 5.80 26.17
C LEU A 132 0.86 5.36 25.69
N GLU A 133 1.62 4.65 26.52
CA GLU A 133 3.04 4.38 26.26
C GLU A 133 3.35 2.93 25.85
N ALA A 134 2.42 2.00 26.01
CA ALA A 134 2.71 0.56 25.92
C ALA A 134 2.08 -0.17 24.71
N ALA A 135 1.25 0.45 23.88
CA ALA A 135 0.55 -0.27 22.81
C ALA A 135 1.51 -0.58 21.64
N PRO A 136 1.89 -1.86 21.38
CA PRO A 136 2.83 -2.21 20.33
C PRO A 136 2.17 -2.24 18.93
N HIS A 137 0.91 -1.78 18.82
CA HIS A 137 0.09 -1.91 17.61
C HIS A 137 -0.21 -0.55 16.98
N LEU A 138 0.68 -0.13 16.08
CA LEU A 138 0.43 1.00 15.18
C LEU A 138 -0.81 0.68 14.32
N GLY A 139 -1.76 1.61 14.29
CA GLY A 139 -3.03 1.43 13.59
C GLY A 139 -4.18 1.14 14.54
N ARG A 140 -4.10 0.29 15.58
CA ARG A 140 -5.29 -0.01 16.43
C ARG A 140 -5.91 1.23 17.08
N ARG A 141 -5.11 2.28 17.29
CA ARG A 141 -5.56 3.64 17.57
C ARG A 141 -5.13 4.54 16.41
N VAL A 142 -6.10 5.23 15.81
CA VAL A 142 -5.82 6.14 14.71
C VAL A 142 -5.19 7.42 15.27
N THR A 143 -3.91 7.64 14.96
CA THR A 143 -3.14 8.80 15.40
C THR A 143 -3.67 10.11 14.80
N ALA A 144 -3.26 11.26 15.36
CA ALA A 144 -3.63 12.57 14.81
C ALA A 144 -3.15 12.76 13.36
N GLY A 145 -1.96 12.24 13.02
CA GLY A 145 -1.44 12.22 11.67
C GLY A 145 -2.29 11.39 10.72
N GLU A 146 -2.66 10.16 11.10
CA GLU A 146 -3.56 9.31 10.31
C GLU A 146 -4.94 9.97 10.10
N LYS A 147 -5.51 10.63 11.13
CA LYS A 147 -6.77 11.40 11.00
C LYS A 147 -6.66 12.52 9.96
N SER A 148 -5.56 13.27 10.01
CA SER A 148 -5.30 14.38 9.09
C SER A 148 -5.16 13.89 7.65
N VAL A 149 -4.43 12.79 7.45
CA VAL A 149 -4.27 12.14 6.14
C VAL A 149 -5.61 11.61 5.61
N LEU A 150 -6.38 10.90 6.42
CA LEU A 150 -7.71 10.39 6.03
C LEU A 150 -8.66 11.53 5.64
N LEU A 151 -8.64 12.63 6.40
CA LEU A 151 -9.43 13.83 6.09
C LEU A 151 -8.99 14.47 4.78
N ALA A 152 -7.69 14.60 4.52
CA ALA A 152 -7.17 15.17 3.27
C ALA A 152 -7.55 14.31 2.05
N LEU A 153 -7.46 12.99 2.17
CA LEU A 153 -7.91 12.06 1.11
C LEU A 153 -9.42 12.14 0.89
N HIS A 154 -10.20 12.34 1.95
CA HIS A 154 -11.64 12.55 1.82
C HIS A 154 -11.98 13.88 1.12
N GLN A 155 -11.37 14.99 1.55
CA GLN A 155 -11.59 16.33 0.99
C GLN A 155 -11.19 16.40 -0.49
N SER A 156 -10.13 15.72 -0.88
CA SER A 156 -9.69 15.60 -2.28
C SER A 156 -10.52 14.60 -3.11
N ARG A 157 -11.57 14.00 -2.51
CA ARG A 157 -12.42 12.97 -3.12
C ARG A 157 -11.59 11.81 -3.68
N ALA A 158 -10.50 11.42 -3.01
CA ALA A 158 -9.55 10.41 -3.48
C ALA A 158 -10.15 9.00 -3.54
N TRP A 159 -11.14 8.74 -2.69
CA TRP A 159 -11.74 7.43 -2.51
C TRP A 159 -12.74 7.07 -3.61
N GLN A 160 -12.61 5.86 -4.14
CA GLN A 160 -13.66 5.14 -4.83
C GLN A 160 -14.13 4.00 -3.92
N LEU A 161 -15.29 4.19 -3.30
CA LEU A 161 -15.87 3.17 -2.41
C LEU A 161 -16.39 2.00 -3.24
N MET A 162 -15.96 0.81 -2.87
CA MET A 162 -16.33 -0.41 -3.55
C MET A 162 -16.98 -1.36 -2.52
N PRO A 163 -18.18 -1.90 -2.80
CA PRO A 163 -18.85 -2.81 -1.86
C PRO A 163 -18.07 -4.13 -1.71
N PHE A 164 -17.48 -4.60 -2.80
CA PHE A 164 -16.59 -5.77 -2.84
C PHE A 164 -15.35 -5.38 -3.65
N VAL A 165 -14.20 -5.24 -3.00
CA VAL A 165 -12.92 -5.10 -3.72
C VAL A 165 -12.25 -6.46 -3.72
N ASN A 166 -11.91 -6.96 -4.91
CA ASN A 166 -11.03 -8.11 -5.02
C ASN A 166 -9.56 -7.67 -4.83
N GLU A 167 -9.19 -7.30 -3.60
CA GLU A 167 -7.81 -6.93 -3.24
C GLU A 167 -6.90 -8.17 -3.14
N SER A 168 -7.43 -9.37 -3.42
CA SER A 168 -6.73 -10.62 -3.15
C SER A 168 -5.42 -10.76 -3.92
N CYS A 169 -5.33 -10.17 -5.13
CA CYS A 169 -4.07 -10.16 -5.88
C CYS A 169 -3.03 -9.23 -5.25
N HIS A 170 -3.38 -7.97 -4.95
CA HIS A 170 -2.49 -6.99 -4.33
C HIS A 170 -1.99 -7.46 -2.96
N VAL A 171 -2.91 -7.91 -2.10
CA VAL A 171 -2.58 -8.39 -0.76
C VAL A 171 -1.72 -9.65 -0.82
N ARG A 172 -2.03 -10.60 -1.71
CA ARG A 172 -1.20 -11.80 -1.89
C ARG A 172 0.20 -11.43 -2.35
N SER A 173 0.34 -10.55 -3.34
CA SER A 173 1.64 -10.08 -3.84
C SER A 173 2.44 -9.37 -2.74
N LEU A 174 1.80 -8.50 -1.94
CA LEU A 174 2.47 -7.88 -0.79
C LEU A 174 3.01 -8.91 0.19
N LEU A 175 2.16 -9.84 0.63
CA LEU A 175 2.56 -10.86 1.60
C LEU A 175 3.65 -11.78 1.05
N GLU A 176 3.57 -12.16 -0.23
CA GLU A 176 4.56 -12.97 -0.95
C GLU A 176 5.92 -12.30 -0.98
N VAL A 177 5.99 -11.04 -1.41
CA VAL A 177 7.26 -10.33 -1.56
C VAL A 177 7.87 -9.97 -0.20
N HIS A 178 7.06 -9.52 0.77
CA HIS A 178 7.55 -9.24 2.12
C HIS A 178 8.21 -10.45 2.79
N GLU A 179 7.65 -11.65 2.61
CA GLU A 179 8.22 -12.88 3.17
C GLU A 179 9.50 -13.29 2.42
N LYS A 180 9.51 -13.14 1.09
CA LYS A 180 10.70 -13.41 0.26
C LYS A 180 11.89 -12.51 0.61
N GLU A 181 11.61 -11.24 0.90
CA GLU A 181 12.61 -10.22 1.24
C GLU A 181 13.00 -10.23 2.73
N GLY A 182 12.49 -11.18 3.52
CA GLY A 182 12.83 -11.35 4.93
C GLY A 182 12.22 -10.30 5.88
N ILE A 183 11.20 -9.56 5.44
CA ILE A 183 10.53 -8.52 6.23
C ILE A 183 9.04 -8.85 6.35
N PRO A 184 8.66 -9.87 7.14
CA PRO A 184 7.27 -10.27 7.22
C PRO A 184 6.38 -9.14 7.77
N LEU A 185 5.25 -8.92 7.10
CA LEU A 185 4.21 -8.00 7.60
C LEU A 185 3.38 -8.60 8.73
N LEU A 186 3.21 -9.92 8.70
CA LEU A 186 2.40 -10.66 9.66
C LEU A 186 3.22 -11.01 10.90
N LEU A 187 2.55 -11.02 12.05
CA LEU A 187 3.14 -11.55 13.29
C LEU A 187 3.55 -13.02 13.11
N PRO A 188 4.63 -13.49 13.75
CA PRO A 188 5.11 -14.87 13.62
C PRO A 188 4.08 -15.94 13.99
N SER A 189 3.12 -15.60 14.85
CA SER A 189 2.02 -16.49 15.26
C SER A 189 0.92 -16.66 14.22
N VAL A 190 0.95 -15.87 13.14
CA VAL A 190 -0.08 -15.84 12.09
C VAL A 190 0.53 -16.35 10.79
N SER A 191 0.19 -17.57 10.39
CA SER A 191 0.62 -18.08 9.08
C SER A 191 -0.18 -17.42 7.95
N ARG A 192 0.49 -17.14 6.82
CA ARG A 192 -0.15 -16.54 5.63
C ARG A 192 -1.38 -17.33 5.16
N GLY A 193 -1.27 -18.67 5.14
CA GLY A 193 -2.36 -19.56 4.74
C GLY A 193 -3.59 -19.41 5.66
N ASN A 194 -3.37 -19.33 6.97
CA ASN A 194 -4.45 -19.15 7.94
C ASN A 194 -5.11 -17.78 7.81
N TRP A 195 -4.35 -16.72 7.52
CA TRP A 195 -4.90 -15.38 7.36
C TRP A 195 -5.75 -15.23 6.09
N LEU A 196 -5.24 -15.70 4.95
CA LEU A 196 -5.98 -15.66 3.68
C LEU A 196 -7.28 -16.48 3.73
N ASN A 197 -7.24 -17.65 4.39
CA ASN A 197 -8.42 -18.49 4.58
C ASN A 197 -9.46 -17.86 5.51
N ARG A 198 -9.03 -17.19 6.59
CA ARG A 198 -9.94 -16.47 7.49
C ARG A 198 -10.68 -15.34 6.78
N ARG A 199 -9.99 -14.61 5.88
CA ARG A 199 -10.61 -13.55 5.06
C ARG A 199 -11.56 -14.10 4.00
N ALA A 200 -11.24 -15.24 3.37
CA ALA A 200 -12.16 -15.91 2.44
C ALA A 200 -13.44 -16.38 3.14
N GLY A 201 -13.33 -16.88 4.38
CA GLY A 201 -14.46 -17.31 5.21
C GLY A 201 -15.41 -16.17 5.60
N GLU A 202 -14.91 -14.95 5.84
CA GLU A 202 -15.74 -13.77 6.10
C GLU A 202 -16.50 -13.26 4.86
N VAL A 203 -16.07 -13.64 3.64
CA VAL A 203 -16.67 -13.23 2.36
C VAL A 203 -17.68 -14.27 1.83
N HIS A 204 -17.71 -15.49 2.38
CA HIS A 204 -18.49 -16.62 1.83
C HIS A 204 -20.00 -16.65 2.17
N ASN A 205 -20.59 -15.56 2.66
CA ASN A 205 -22.05 -15.39 2.72
C ASN A 205 -22.62 -14.54 1.56
N GLY A 206 -22.05 -14.67 0.35
CA GLY A 206 -22.52 -13.90 -0.79
C GLY A 206 -21.97 -14.33 -2.14
N ALA A 207 -22.55 -15.39 -2.68
CA ALA A 207 -22.66 -15.73 -4.10
C ALA A 207 -21.41 -16.21 -4.89
N SER A 208 -21.71 -17.19 -5.72
CA SER A 208 -20.89 -18.08 -6.53
C SER A 208 -20.71 -17.63 -7.98
N ASN A 209 -19.67 -18.19 -8.61
CA ASN A 209 -19.44 -18.42 -10.04
C ASN A 209 -19.38 -17.23 -11.04
N ALA A 210 -18.20 -17.04 -11.64
CA ALA A 210 -18.05 -16.86 -13.09
C ALA A 210 -16.58 -17.01 -13.54
N SER A 211 -16.37 -17.90 -14.51
CA SER A 211 -15.17 -18.07 -15.34
C SER A 211 -15.10 -17.00 -16.45
N ALA A 212 -13.90 -16.57 -16.85
CA ALA A 212 -13.54 -16.35 -18.27
C ALA A 212 -12.07 -15.92 -18.44
N ASP A 213 -11.43 -16.57 -19.41
CA ASP A 213 -10.17 -16.24 -20.07
C ASP A 213 -10.13 -14.83 -20.68
N SER A 214 -8.94 -14.21 -20.66
CA SER A 214 -8.28 -13.70 -21.87
C SER A 214 -6.91 -13.10 -21.53
N CYS A 215 -5.94 -13.36 -22.40
CA CYS A 215 -4.52 -13.13 -22.21
C CYS A 215 -4.07 -11.80 -22.88
N PRO A 216 -3.46 -10.83 -22.17
CA PRO A 216 -2.79 -9.67 -22.76
C PRO A 216 -1.28 -9.72 -22.48
N THR A 217 -0.56 -10.64 -23.10
CA THR A 217 0.89 -10.86 -22.83
C THR A 217 1.82 -9.85 -23.51
N SER A 218 1.39 -9.17 -24.59
CA SER A 218 2.26 -8.28 -25.37
C SER A 218 2.37 -6.86 -24.81
N THR A 219 1.29 -6.29 -24.27
CA THR A 219 1.28 -4.94 -23.66
C THR A 219 2.01 -4.94 -22.32
N LEU A 220 1.75 -5.95 -21.50
CA LEU A 220 2.35 -6.10 -20.18
C LEU A 220 3.89 -6.22 -20.23
N SER A 221 4.40 -6.99 -21.19
CA SER A 221 5.85 -7.23 -21.30
C SER A 221 6.62 -5.95 -21.61
N ARG A 222 6.01 -5.03 -22.38
CA ARG A 222 6.57 -3.73 -22.73
C ARG A 222 6.55 -2.75 -21.55
N GLU A 223 5.45 -2.71 -20.80
CA GLU A 223 5.33 -1.87 -19.60
C GLU A 223 6.28 -2.33 -18.48
N LEU A 224 6.47 -3.65 -18.35
CA LEU A 224 7.45 -4.22 -17.42
C LEU A 224 8.89 -3.83 -17.77
N ALA A 225 9.25 -3.92 -19.04
CA ALA A 225 10.58 -3.50 -19.50
C ALA A 225 10.82 -2.00 -19.28
N ALA A 226 9.78 -1.16 -19.47
CA ALA A 226 9.86 0.27 -19.19
C ALA A 226 10.08 0.56 -17.70
N TYR A 227 9.33 -0.13 -16.82
CA TYR A 227 9.47 -0.01 -15.37
C TYR A 227 10.85 -0.48 -14.88
N GLU A 228 11.32 -1.66 -15.31
CA GLU A 228 12.65 -2.17 -14.98
C GLU A 228 13.77 -1.23 -15.48
N SER A 229 13.63 -0.68 -16.69
CA SER A 229 14.58 0.28 -17.27
C SER A 229 14.62 1.62 -16.52
N MET A 230 13.48 2.08 -15.99
CA MET A 230 13.44 3.30 -15.17
C MET A 230 14.17 3.09 -13.84
N LYS A 231 13.96 1.96 -13.16
CA LYS A 231 14.66 1.64 -11.90
C LYS A 231 16.18 1.63 -12.08
N GLN A 232 16.66 1.11 -13.20
CA GLN A 232 18.09 1.14 -13.53
C GLN A 232 18.60 2.58 -13.74
N ARG A 233 17.84 3.41 -14.46
CA ARG A 233 18.21 4.82 -14.71
C ARG A 233 18.27 5.67 -13.45
N LEU A 234 17.38 5.41 -12.49
CA LEU A 234 17.31 6.13 -11.23
C LEU A 234 18.32 5.62 -10.18
N GLY A 235 19.15 4.62 -10.51
CA GLY A 235 20.10 4.04 -9.56
C GLY A 235 19.44 3.34 -8.36
N LEU A 236 18.13 3.10 -8.42
CA LEU A 236 17.36 2.48 -7.33
C LEU A 236 17.85 1.06 -7.01
N GLN A 237 18.50 0.37 -7.95
CA GLN A 237 19.10 -0.94 -7.68
C GLN A 237 20.38 -0.86 -6.83
N GLN A 238 21.17 0.22 -6.92
CA GLN A 238 22.39 0.40 -6.12
C GLN A 238 22.06 0.94 -4.72
N ALA A 239 21.12 1.88 -4.61
CA ALA A 239 20.63 2.38 -3.32
C ALA A 239 19.98 1.30 -2.44
N LEU A 240 19.48 0.22 -3.04
CA LEU A 240 18.85 -0.91 -2.33
C LEU A 240 19.78 -2.11 -2.09
N ALA A 241 20.97 -2.13 -2.70
CA ALA A 241 21.92 -3.24 -2.62
C ALA A 241 23.18 -2.94 -1.77
N GLU A 242 23.46 -1.68 -1.46
CA GLU A 242 24.66 -1.29 -0.72
C GLU A 242 24.51 -1.24 0.82
N TYR A 243 23.40 -1.72 1.40
CA TYR A 243 23.24 -1.84 2.86
C TYR A 243 22.47 -3.09 3.31
#